data_AF-A0A966SVR8-F1
#
_entry.id   AF-A0A966SVR8-F1
#
_cell.length_a   1.000
_cell.length_b   1.000
_cell.length_c   1.000
_cell.angle_alpha   90.00
_cell.angle_beta   90.00
_cell.angle_gamma   90.00
#
_symmetry.space_group_name_H-M   'P 1'
#
loop_
_entity.id
_entity.type
_entity.pdbx_description
1 polymer ?
#
loop_
_entity_poly.entity_id
_entity_poly.type
_entity_poly.pdbx_seq_one_letter_code
_entity_poly.pdbx_strand_id
1 'polypeptide(L)'
;MLTLLALPQPAQAQGLSALRAQAQRCLQGAQAASSCKPFLETSHRLKNRAEASKSWRCYTALLGYEAQVMASRALTAAPPEEAGYGELAGECPALR
;
A
#
# COMPACT_ATOMS: atom_id res chain seq x y z
N MET A 1 -26.46 5.46 -34.95
CA MET A 1 -26.37 4.71 -33.68
C MET A 1 -24.90 4.56 -33.34
N LEU A 2 -24.40 5.38 -32.41
CA LEU A 2 -23.01 5.30 -31.94
C LEU A 2 -22.89 4.18 -30.89
N THR A 3 -22.11 3.16 -31.22
CA THR A 3 -21.64 2.14 -30.28
C THR A 3 -20.64 2.77 -29.31
N LEU A 4 -21.10 3.01 -28.07
CA LEU A 4 -20.22 3.32 -26.95
C LEU A 4 -19.34 2.09 -26.68
N LEU A 5 -18.13 2.09 -27.26
CA LEU A 5 -17.05 1.20 -26.86
C LEU A 5 -16.84 1.34 -25.36
N ALA A 6 -17.18 0.30 -24.62
CA ALA A 6 -16.79 0.13 -23.23
C ALA A 6 -15.26 0.10 -23.19
N LEU A 7 -14.63 1.25 -22.93
CA LEU A 7 -13.21 1.30 -22.61
C LEU A 7 -13.00 0.39 -21.39
N PRO A 8 -12.06 -0.56 -21.42
CA PRO A 8 -11.68 -1.29 -20.22
C PRO A 8 -11.26 -0.24 -19.20
N GLN A 9 -12.02 -0.15 -18.11
CA GLN A 9 -11.65 0.68 -16.96
C GLN A 9 -10.19 0.34 -16.63
N PRO A 10 -9.30 1.33 -16.43
CA PRO A 10 -7.95 1.04 -16.00
C PRO A 10 -8.07 0.17 -14.76
N ALA A 11 -7.50 -1.03 -14.86
CA ALA A 11 -7.47 -1.99 -13.77
C ALA A 11 -7.16 -1.22 -12.51
N GLN A 12 -8.08 -1.26 -11.54
CA GLN A 12 -7.96 -0.49 -10.30
C GLN A 12 -6.52 -0.56 -9.83
N ALA A 13 -5.96 0.57 -9.42
CA ALA A 13 -4.57 0.72 -9.01
C ALA A 13 -4.24 -0.12 -7.75
N GLN A 14 -4.33 -1.45 -7.86
CA GLN A 14 -4.15 -2.50 -6.85
C GLN A 14 -2.65 -2.73 -6.56
N GLY A 15 -1.88 -1.65 -6.63
CA GLY A 15 -0.44 -1.60 -6.44
C GLY A 15 -0.08 -0.68 -5.27
N LEU A 16 1.09 -0.07 -5.36
CA LEU A 16 1.64 0.79 -4.30
C LEU A 16 0.80 2.05 -4.03
N SER A 17 0.08 2.58 -5.01
CA SER A 17 -0.75 3.79 -4.83
C SER A 17 -1.98 3.54 -3.95
N ALA A 18 -2.70 2.43 -4.16
CA ALA A 18 -3.78 2.02 -3.25
C ALA A 18 -3.25 1.73 -1.84
N LEU A 19 -2.08 1.09 -1.73
CA LEU A 19 -1.44 0.84 -0.44
C LEU A 19 -1.18 2.15 0.33
N ARG A 20 -0.68 3.19 -0.36
CA ARG A 20 -0.46 4.52 0.23
C ARG A 20 -1.76 5.17 0.71
N ALA A 21 -2.79 5.20 -0.13
CA ALA A 21 -4.07 5.79 0.22
C ALA A 21 -4.77 5.04 1.37
N GLN A 22 -4.58 3.72 1.47
CA GLN A 22 -5.08 2.92 2.59
C GLN A 22 -4.27 3.14 3.87
N ALA A 23 -2.96 3.30 3.78
CA ALA A 23 -2.10 3.66 4.91
C ALA A 23 -2.51 5.01 5.51
N GLN A 24 -2.71 6.04 4.69
CA GLN A 24 -3.19 7.34 5.14
C GLN A 24 -4.54 7.25 5.86
N ARG A 25 -5.48 6.48 5.32
CA ARG A 25 -6.78 6.22 5.97
C ARG A 25 -6.66 5.46 7.29
N CYS A 26 -5.74 4.49 7.37
CA CYS A 26 -5.43 3.75 8.60
C CYS A 26 -4.90 4.69 9.71
N LEU A 27 -4.18 5.75 9.35
CA LEU A 27 -3.59 6.70 10.29
C LEU A 27 -4.54 7.84 10.69
N GLN A 28 -5.37 8.33 9.75
CA GLN A 28 -6.37 9.38 10.01
C GLN A 28 -7.57 8.87 10.81
N GLY A 29 -7.69 7.56 10.95
CA GLY A 29 -8.72 6.90 11.71
C GLY A 29 -8.64 7.15 13.21
N ALA A 30 -9.36 8.18 13.70
CA ALA A 30 -9.41 8.57 15.11
C ALA A 30 -10.06 7.54 16.05
N GLN A 31 -10.63 6.45 15.53
CA GLN A 31 -11.30 5.40 16.30
C GLN A 31 -10.72 4.04 15.94
N ALA A 32 -10.61 3.14 16.93
CA ALA A 32 -10.16 1.76 16.75
C ALA A 32 -10.94 1.01 15.62
N ALA A 33 -12.16 1.46 15.30
CA ALA A 33 -13.07 0.91 14.30
C ALA A 33 -12.73 1.22 12.82
N SER A 34 -11.94 2.25 12.50
CA SER A 34 -11.36 2.39 11.15
C SER A 34 -10.17 1.44 11.06
N SER A 35 -10.48 0.15 10.91
CA SER A 35 -9.49 -0.91 10.93
C SER A 35 -8.46 -0.68 9.81
N CYS A 36 -7.18 -0.89 10.10
CA CYS A 36 -6.12 -0.93 9.07
C CYS A 36 -6.22 -2.19 8.19
N LYS A 37 -7.32 -2.94 8.29
CA LYS A 37 -7.60 -4.15 7.51
C LYS A 37 -7.34 -4.00 6.01
N PRO A 38 -7.90 -3.00 5.30
CA PRO A 38 -7.67 -2.88 3.86
C PRO A 38 -6.19 -2.63 3.53
N PHE A 39 -5.48 -1.89 4.37
CA PHE A 39 -4.03 -1.67 4.25
C PHE A 39 -3.26 -2.99 4.42
N LEU A 40 -3.52 -3.73 5.49
CA LEU A 40 -2.86 -5.01 5.79
C LEU A 40 -3.14 -6.07 4.72
N GLU A 41 -4.38 -6.16 4.23
CA GLU A 41 -4.76 -7.09 3.15
C GLU A 41 -4.06 -6.76 1.83
N THR A 42 -3.88 -5.47 1.52
CA THR A 42 -3.17 -5.04 0.31
C THR A 42 -1.67 -5.26 0.45
N SER A 43 -1.10 -4.92 1.62
CA SER A 43 0.31 -5.21 1.95
C SER A 43 0.62 -6.70 1.80
N HIS A 44 -0.22 -7.57 2.38
CA HIS A 44 -0.04 -9.01 2.30
C HIS A 44 -0.07 -9.52 0.84
N ARG A 45 -1.03 -9.05 0.03
CA ARG A 45 -1.06 -9.42 -1.40
C ARG A 45 0.20 -8.99 -2.15
N LEU A 46 0.73 -7.81 -1.87
CA LEU A 46 1.96 -7.31 -2.48
C LEU A 46 3.19 -8.10 -2.00
N LYS A 47 3.26 -8.43 -0.71
CA LYS A 47 4.33 -9.27 -0.15
C LYS A 47 4.36 -10.65 -0.81
N ASN A 48 3.20 -11.29 -0.98
CA ASN A 48 3.11 -12.59 -1.65
C ASN A 48 3.54 -12.52 -3.12
N ARG A 49 3.23 -11.42 -3.84
CA ARG A 49 3.74 -11.19 -5.20
C ARG A 49 5.26 -10.96 -5.24
N ALA A 50 5.78 -10.17 -4.30
CA ALA A 50 7.21 -9.93 -4.18
C ALA A 50 7.97 -11.22 -3.87
N GLU A 51 7.43 -12.06 -2.97
CA GLU A 51 7.98 -13.37 -2.63
C GLU A 51 7.93 -14.34 -3.83
N ALA A 52 6.79 -14.44 -4.52
CA ALA A 52 6.64 -15.30 -5.70
C ALA A 52 7.61 -14.91 -6.84
N SER A 53 7.97 -13.63 -6.93
CA SER A 53 8.96 -13.12 -7.90
C SER A 53 10.40 -13.11 -7.36
N LYS A 54 10.65 -13.58 -6.13
CA LYS A 54 11.94 -13.51 -5.43
C LYS A 54 12.51 -12.08 -5.32
N SER A 55 11.63 -11.09 -5.35
CA SER A 55 11.96 -9.67 -5.21
C SER A 55 12.16 -9.31 -3.74
N TRP A 56 13.22 -9.84 -3.12
CA TRP A 56 13.44 -9.73 -1.66
C TRP A 56 13.54 -8.29 -1.17
N ARG A 57 14.16 -7.40 -1.94
CA ARG A 57 14.24 -5.96 -1.57
C ARG A 57 12.86 -5.32 -1.49
N CYS A 58 11.99 -5.62 -2.45
CA CYS A 58 10.59 -5.16 -2.44
C CYS A 58 9.81 -5.76 -1.25
N TYR A 59 10.01 -7.04 -0.96
CA TYR A 59 9.38 -7.70 0.19
C TYR A 59 9.79 -7.03 1.52
N THR A 60 11.09 -6.78 1.71
CA THR A 60 11.61 -6.10 2.90
C THR A 60 11.11 -4.66 2.99
N ALA A 61 11.07 -3.92 1.87
CA ALA A 61 10.54 -2.57 1.85
C ALA A 61 9.03 -2.54 2.21
N LEU A 62 8.24 -3.52 1.76
CA LEU A 62 6.84 -3.68 2.16
C LEU A 62 6.68 -3.93 3.66
N LEU A 63 7.54 -4.77 4.24
CA LEU A 63 7.56 -4.99 5.69
C LEU A 63 7.93 -3.73 6.47
N GLY A 64 8.95 -3.01 6.02
CA GLY A 64 9.37 -1.74 6.64
C GLY A 64 8.26 -0.70 6.62
N TYR A 65 7.59 -0.54 5.48
CA TYR A 65 6.46 0.38 5.33
C TYR A 65 5.27 -0.03 6.22
N GLU A 66 4.94 -1.33 6.29
CA GLU A 66 3.90 -1.86 7.18
C GLU A 66 4.20 -1.55 8.66
N ALA A 67 5.43 -1.82 9.10
CA ALA A 67 5.87 -1.54 10.46
C ALA A 67 5.77 -0.05 10.81
N GLN A 68 6.19 0.84 9.90
CA GLN A 68 6.10 2.29 10.10
C GLN A 68 4.65 2.77 10.24
N VAL A 69 3.73 2.28 9.39
CA VAL A 69 2.31 2.65 9.46
C VAL A 69 1.69 2.17 10.78
N MET A 70 2.00 0.95 11.22
CA MET A 70 1.49 0.42 12.49
C MET A 70 2.07 1.16 13.70
N ALA A 71 3.37 1.47 13.69
CA ALA A 71 4.04 2.22 14.75
C ALA A 71 3.48 3.65 14.87
N SER A 72 3.28 4.32 13.74
CA SER A 72 2.71 5.69 13.70
C SER A 72 1.30 5.72 14.28
N ARG A 73 0.49 4.68 14.01
CA ARG A 73 -0.85 4.54 14.60
C ARG A 73 -0.81 4.31 16.11
N ALA A 74 0.14 3.50 16.60
CA ALA A 74 0.25 3.18 18.03
C ALA A 74 0.70 4.38 18.88
N LEU A 75 1.55 5.23 18.32
CA LEU A 75 2.16 6.34 19.06
C LEU A 75 1.37 7.65 18.95
N THR A 76 0.28 7.72 18.17
CA THR A 76 -0.28 9.01 17.67
C THR A 76 0.82 9.94 17.16
N ALA A 77 1.91 9.36 16.67
CA ALA A 77 3.07 10.07 16.18
C ALA A 77 2.77 10.53 14.75
N ALA A 78 3.56 11.52 14.30
CA ALA A 78 3.47 12.08 12.96
C ALA A 78 3.28 10.99 11.89
N PRO A 79 2.45 11.24 10.86
CA PRO A 79 2.23 10.27 9.79
C PRO A 79 3.57 9.76 9.24
N PRO A 80 3.67 8.49 8.84
CA PRO A 80 4.90 7.92 8.31
C PRO A 80 5.34 8.82 7.17
N GLU A 81 6.54 9.36 7.32
CA GLU A 81 7.12 10.31 6.39
C GLU A 81 7.05 9.73 4.96
N GLU A 82 6.85 10.60 3.97
CA GLU A 82 6.90 10.20 2.55
C GLU A 82 8.16 9.39 2.20
N ALA A 83 9.23 9.52 3.00
CA ALA A 83 10.46 8.75 2.91
C ALA A 83 10.24 7.23 2.88
N GLY A 84 9.38 6.67 3.76
CA GLY A 84 9.12 5.23 3.79
C GLY A 84 8.38 4.71 2.55
N TYR A 85 7.57 5.56 1.93
CA TYR A 85 6.90 5.25 0.67
C TYR A 85 7.84 5.42 -0.54
N GLY A 86 8.74 6.40 -0.50
CA GLY A 86 9.73 6.64 -1.55
C GLY A 86 10.68 5.45 -1.73
N GLU A 87 11.17 4.90 -0.62
CA GLU A 87 12.01 3.69 -0.63
C GLU A 87 11.23 2.47 -1.16
N LEU A 88 10.00 2.26 -0.68
CA LEU A 88 9.11 1.23 -1.20
C LEU A 88 8.85 1.34 -2.71
N ALA A 89 8.60 2.56 -3.18
CA ALA A 89 8.35 2.82 -4.59
C ALA A 89 9.60 2.55 -5.46
N GLY A 90 10.81 2.77 -4.92
CA GLY A 90 12.07 2.47 -5.59
C GLY A 90 12.35 0.97 -5.69
N GLU A 91 12.03 0.21 -4.65
CA GLU A 91 12.32 -1.22 -4.55
C GLU A 91 11.28 -2.12 -5.23
N CYS A 92 10.06 -1.61 -5.48
CA CYS A 92 8.94 -2.36 -6.04
C CYS A 92 8.47 -1.87 -7.43
N PRO A 93 9.36 -1.70 -8.44
CA PRO A 93 8.97 -1.14 -9.74
C PRO A 93 7.97 -2.02 -10.50
N ALA A 94 8.00 -3.35 -10.28
CA ALA A 94 7.05 -4.30 -10.89
C ALA A 94 5.66 -4.31 -10.24
N LEU A 95 5.44 -3.56 -9.16
CA LEU A 95 4.18 -3.49 -8.42
C LEU A 95 3.56 -2.08 -8.42
N ARG A 96 4.11 -1.16 -9.23
CA ARG A 96 3.57 0.19 -9.45
C ARG A 96 2.32 0.17 -10.31
#